data_AF-A0A4Y2RNF8-F1
#
_entry.id   AF-A0A4Y2RNF8-F1
#
_cell.length_a   1.000
_cell.length_b   1.000
_cell.length_c   1.000
_cell.angle_alpha   90.00
_cell.angle_beta   90.00
_cell.angle_gamma   90.00
#
_symmetry.space_group_name_H-M   'P 1'
#
loop_
_entity.id
_entity.type
_entity.pdbx_description
1 polymer ?
#
loop_
_entity_poly.entity_id
_entity_poly.type
_entity_poly.pdbx_seq_one_letter_code
_entity_poly.pdbx_strand_id
1 'polypeptide(L)'
;MKTLSKTRERFYWDRLRADIEEWCRECHACGARKGPKTRTKGRLQRYNVGAPFERVALDILVPIPVTTKGNRYVLVLMDYFTKWPESIPIPDQEASTVAG
;
A
#
# COMPACT_ATOMS: atom_id res chain seq x y z
N MET A 1 24.36 7.01 -9.31
CA MET A 1 23.49 8.07 -9.90
C MET A 1 23.63 8.04 -11.42
N LYS A 2 22.53 7.82 -12.18
CA LYS A 2 22.59 7.66 -13.65
C LYS A 2 23.23 8.86 -14.36
N THR A 3 22.94 10.08 -13.91
CA THR A 3 23.50 11.34 -14.44
C THR A 3 25.02 11.40 -14.31
N LEU A 4 25.58 10.95 -13.18
CA LEU A 4 27.03 10.92 -12.96
C LEU A 4 27.75 10.00 -13.95
N SER A 5 27.20 8.80 -14.18
CA SER A 5 27.79 7.82 -15.10
C SER A 5 27.91 8.38 -16.51
N LYS A 6 26.81 8.92 -17.05
CA LYS A 6 26.77 9.47 -18.41
C LYS A 6 27.67 10.69 -18.59
N THR A 7 27.79 11.52 -17.57
CA THR A 7 28.62 12.74 -17.66
C THR A 7 30.11 12.40 -17.66
N ARG A 8 30.52 11.40 -16.87
CA ARG A 8 31.93 10.94 -16.81
C ARG A 8 32.41 10.26 -18.08
N GLU A 9 31.51 9.79 -18.95
CA GLU A 9 31.89 9.22 -20.25
C GLU A 9 32.44 10.27 -21.22
N ARG A 10 32.12 11.55 -21.02
CA ARG A 10 32.44 12.62 -21.99
C ARG A 10 33.14 13.84 -21.39
N PHE A 11 33.09 14.01 -20.07
CA PHE A 11 33.57 15.21 -19.39
C PHE A 11 34.30 14.88 -18.09
N TYR A 12 35.28 15.71 -17.76
CA TYR A 12 36.02 15.67 -16.50
C TYR A 12 36.36 17.09 -16.04
N TRP A 13 36.16 17.37 -14.76
CA TRP A 13 36.65 18.56 -14.07
C TRP A 13 36.77 18.28 -12.57
N ASP A 14 37.47 19.14 -11.85
CA ASP A 14 37.57 19.03 -10.39
C ASP A 14 36.17 19.14 -9.76
N ARG A 15 35.89 18.32 -8.74
CA ARG A 15 34.57 18.26 -8.07
C ARG A 15 33.35 17.88 -8.95
N LEU A 16 33.53 17.36 -10.17
CA LEU A 16 32.45 16.89 -11.06
C LEU A 16 31.34 16.11 -10.35
N ARG A 17 31.70 15.21 -9.43
CA ARG A 17 30.73 14.42 -8.67
C ARG A 17 29.84 15.31 -7.78
N ALA A 18 30.43 16.28 -7.09
CA ALA A 18 29.71 17.16 -6.17
C ALA A 18 28.72 18.04 -6.94
N ASP A 19 29.14 18.62 -8.06
CA ASP A 19 28.31 19.52 -8.86
C ASP A 19 27.10 18.80 -9.46
N ILE A 20 27.28 17.57 -9.96
CA ILE A 20 26.17 16.78 -10.49
C ILE A 20 25.22 16.36 -9.36
N GLU A 21 25.73 16.06 -8.17
CA GLU A 21 24.89 15.74 -7.00
C GLU A 21 24.07 16.95 -6.55
N GLU A 22 24.68 18.14 -6.51
CA GLU A 22 24.02 19.41 -6.18
C GLU A 22 22.95 19.77 -7.21
N TRP A 23 23.28 19.71 -8.51
CA TRP A 23 22.33 19.91 -9.60
C TRP A 23 21.13 18.96 -9.51
N CYS A 24 21.39 17.66 -9.26
CA CYS A 24 20.32 16.66 -9.13
C CYS A 24 19.50 16.81 -7.84
N ARG A 25 20.02 17.53 -6.83
CA ARG A 25 19.32 17.85 -5.58
C ARG A 25 18.39 19.04 -5.76
N GLU A 26 18.83 20.06 -6.49
CA GLU A 26 18.10 21.32 -6.71
C GLU A 26 17.14 21.27 -7.90
N CYS A 27 17.32 20.31 -8.81
CA CYS A 27 16.44 20.13 -9.94
C CYS A 27 15.00 19.79 -9.51
N HIS A 28 14.08 20.74 -9.71
CA HIS A 28 12.66 20.61 -9.38
C HIS A 28 12.01 19.38 -10.03
N ALA A 29 12.27 19.13 -11.31
CA ALA A 29 11.71 17.97 -12.02
C ALA A 29 12.21 16.63 -11.44
N CYS A 30 13.45 16.60 -10.95
CA CYS A 30 14.02 15.42 -10.28
C CYS A 30 13.45 15.25 -8.86
N GLY A 31 13.27 16.35 -8.13
CA GLY A 31 12.65 16.37 -6.81
C GLY A 31 11.20 15.88 -6.85
N ALA A 32 10.39 16.41 -7.79
CA ALA A 32 8.98 16.04 -7.94
C ALA A 32 8.76 14.55 -8.31
N ARG A 33 9.71 13.94 -9.03
CA ARG A 33 9.63 12.51 -9.42
C ARG A 33 10.21 11.56 -8.37
N LYS A 34 11.09 12.03 -7.50
CA LYS A 34 11.68 11.19 -6.45
C LYS A 34 10.72 11.12 -5.26
N GLY A 35 10.31 9.92 -4.91
CA GLY A 35 9.61 9.69 -3.64
C GLY A 35 10.49 10.07 -2.44
N PRO A 36 9.89 10.29 -1.26
CA PRO A 36 10.62 10.61 -0.04
C PRO A 36 11.68 9.55 0.26
N LYS A 37 12.91 9.99 0.61
CA LYS A 37 14.04 9.10 0.94
C LYS A 37 13.77 8.21 2.15
N THR A 38 12.91 8.67 3.06
CA THR A 38 12.52 7.96 4.27
C THR A 38 11.00 7.85 4.31
N ARG A 39 10.47 6.63 4.30
CA ARG A 39 9.10 6.40 4.77
C ARG A 39 9.14 6.50 6.29
N THR A 40 8.58 7.56 6.85
CA THR A 40 8.31 7.61 8.28
C THR A 40 7.35 6.48 8.60
N LYS A 41 7.79 5.48 9.36
CA LYS A 41 6.88 4.45 9.88
C LYS A 41 6.01 5.11 10.94
N GLY A 42 4.70 5.18 10.68
CA GLY A 42 3.75 5.62 11.70
C GLY A 42 3.84 4.73 12.94
N ARG A 43 3.55 5.29 14.12
CA ARG A 43 3.55 4.53 15.38
C ARG A 43 2.39 3.54 15.36
N LEU A 44 2.69 2.23 15.40
CA LEU A 44 1.68 1.19 15.56
C LEU A 44 0.86 1.47 16.82
N GLN A 45 -0.46 1.56 16.67
CA GLN A 45 -1.39 1.66 17.78
C GLN A 45 -1.94 0.26 18.06
N ARG A 46 -1.88 -0.16 19.33
CA ARG A 46 -2.59 -1.36 19.77
C ARG A 46 -4.02 -0.95 20.09
N TYR A 47 -4.97 -1.63 19.45
CA TYR A 47 -6.38 -1.53 19.82
C TYR A 47 -6.64 -2.63 20.84
N ASN A 48 -6.96 -2.25 22.08
CA ASN A 48 -7.42 -3.21 23.07
C ASN A 48 -8.89 -3.51 22.79
N VAL A 49 -9.24 -4.79 22.80
CA VAL A 49 -10.61 -5.31 22.65
C VAL A 49 -10.82 -6.25 23.84
N GLY A 50 -11.87 -6.02 24.62
CA GLY A 50 -12.15 -6.69 25.89
C GLY A 50 -13.25 -7.75 25.83
N ALA A 51 -14.08 -7.77 24.79
CA ALA A 51 -15.16 -8.73 24.63
C ALA A 51 -15.34 -9.23 23.18
N PRO A 52 -15.91 -10.43 22.98
CA PRO A 52 -16.33 -10.89 21.65
C PRO A 52 -17.26 -9.89 20.97
N PHE A 53 -17.07 -9.67 19.67
CA PHE A 53 -17.88 -8.78 18.82
C PHE A 53 -17.83 -7.28 19.18
N GLU A 54 -16.98 -6.87 20.13
CA GLU A 54 -16.74 -5.45 20.41
C GLU A 54 -16.09 -4.74 19.20
N ARG A 55 -15.27 -5.46 18.44
CA ARG A 55 -14.68 -4.96 17.20
C ARG A 55 -14.51 -6.08 16.18
N VAL A 56 -14.99 -5.83 14.97
CA VAL A 56 -14.91 -6.78 13.86
C VAL A 56 -14.22 -6.11 12.66
N ALA A 57 -13.33 -6.84 12.00
CA ALA A 57 -12.81 -6.46 10.68
C ALA A 57 -13.72 -7.05 9.61
N LEU A 58 -14.02 -6.24 8.60
CA LEU A 58 -14.70 -6.65 7.37
C LEU A 58 -13.75 -6.40 6.20
N ASP A 59 -13.63 -7.39 5.32
CA ASP A 59 -12.88 -7.26 4.07
C ASP A 59 -13.57 -8.02 2.94
N ILE A 60 -13.30 -7.66 1.69
CA ILE A 60 -13.85 -8.32 0.51
C ILE A 60 -12.70 -8.82 -0.37
N LEU A 61 -12.62 -10.14 -0.54
CA LEU A 61 -11.59 -10.77 -1.36
C LEU A 61 -11.97 -10.80 -2.85
N VAL A 62 -10.99 -10.42 -3.69
CA VAL A 62 -11.02 -10.44 -5.16
C VAL A 62 -9.62 -10.89 -5.64
N PRO A 63 -9.46 -11.67 -6.73
CA PRO A 63 -10.44 -12.18 -7.69
C PRO A 63 -10.72 -13.68 -7.53
N ILE A 64 -12.00 -14.05 -7.45
CA ILE A 64 -12.44 -15.45 -7.49
C ILE A 64 -13.33 -15.72 -8.72
N PRO A 65 -13.25 -16.92 -9.30
CA PRO A 65 -14.15 -17.33 -10.37
C PRO A 65 -15.62 -17.23 -9.94
N VAL A 66 -16.48 -16.92 -10.91
CA VAL A 66 -17.93 -16.96 -10.68
C VAL A 66 -18.34 -18.39 -10.34
N THR A 67 -18.90 -18.57 -9.16
CA THR A 67 -19.44 -19.88 -8.75
C THR A 67 -20.72 -20.21 -9.54
N THR A 68 -21.15 -21.46 -9.52
CA THR A 68 -22.43 -21.89 -10.12
C THR A 68 -23.64 -21.14 -9.55
N LYS A 69 -23.53 -20.60 -8.33
CA LYS A 69 -24.56 -19.79 -7.67
C LYS A 69 -24.46 -18.29 -7.99
N GLY A 70 -23.55 -17.89 -8.88
CA GLY A 70 -23.37 -16.49 -9.27
C GLY A 70 -22.52 -15.65 -8.29
N ASN A 71 -21.98 -16.24 -7.23
CA ASN A 71 -21.10 -15.52 -6.30
C ASN A 71 -19.74 -15.23 -6.93
N ARG A 72 -19.23 -14.02 -6.73
CA ARG A 72 -17.99 -13.50 -7.34
C ARG A 72 -17.05 -12.82 -6.34
N TYR A 73 -17.45 -12.77 -5.08
CA TYR A 73 -16.69 -12.17 -3.99
C TYR A 73 -16.84 -13.02 -2.72
N VAL A 74 -15.90 -12.88 -1.80
CA VAL A 74 -16.00 -13.45 -0.45
C VAL A 74 -15.91 -12.29 0.53
N LEU A 75 -16.98 -12.08 1.29
CA LEU A 75 -16.97 -11.23 2.47
C LEU A 75 -16.30 -11.97 3.61
N VAL A 76 -15.29 -11.36 4.21
CA VAL A 76 -14.58 -11.91 5.37
C VAL A 76 -14.90 -11.05 6.58
N LEU A 77 -15.48 -11.65 7.62
CA LEU A 77 -15.54 -11.06 8.96
C LEU A 77 -14.48 -11.69 9.85
N MET A 78 -13.87 -10.88 10.71
CA MET A 78 -12.97 -11.36 11.76
C MET A 78 -13.21 -10.61 13.06
N ASP A 79 -13.64 -11.33 14.09
CA ASP A 79 -13.72 -10.78 15.45
C ASP A 79 -12.32 -10.55 16.02
N TYR A 80 -12.03 -9.34 16.49
CA TYR A 80 -10.70 -9.00 17.01
C TYR A 80 -10.40 -9.63 18.37
N PHE A 81 -11.41 -9.99 19.16
CA PHE A 81 -11.21 -10.58 20.47
C PHE A 81 -10.91 -12.08 20.36
N THR A 82 -11.86 -12.85 19.82
CA THR A 82 -11.75 -14.30 19.68
C THR A 82 -10.86 -14.74 18.52
N LYS A 83 -10.57 -13.84 17.57
CA LYS A 83 -9.93 -14.15 16.28
C LYS A 83 -10.75 -15.10 15.41
N TRP A 84 -12.05 -15.20 15.66
CA TRP A 84 -12.96 -16.02 14.87
C TRP A 84 -13.14 -15.43 13.46
N PRO A 85 -12.80 -16.18 12.38
CA PRO A 85 -13.07 -15.77 11.01
C PRO A 85 -14.37 -16.36 10.48
N GLU A 86 -15.12 -15.58 9.71
CA GLU A 86 -16.30 -16.01 8.97
C GLU A 86 -16.15 -15.58 7.51
N SER A 87 -16.40 -16.50 6.56
CA SER A 87 -16.29 -16.22 5.13
C SER A 87 -17.62 -16.49 4.43
N ILE A 88 -18.20 -15.45 3.84
CA ILE A 88 -19.53 -15.47 3.24
C ILE A 88 -19.40 -15.19 1.74
N PRO A 89 -19.81 -16.11 0.84
CA PRO A 89 -19.78 -15.84 -0.60
C PRO A 89 -20.91 -14.88 -0.99
N ILE A 90 -20.58 -13.83 -1.74
CA ILE A 90 -21.54 -12.80 -2.18
C ILE A 90 -21.48 -12.56 -3.70
N PRO A 91 -22.60 -12.14 -4.34
CA PRO A 91 -22.68 -11.90 -5.79
C PRO A 91 -22.05 -10.58 -6.26
N ASP A 92 -22.09 -9.54 -5.41
CA ASP A 92 -21.63 -8.18 -5.65
C ASP A 92 -21.11 -7.51 -4.37
N GLN A 93 -20.61 -6.27 -4.48
CA GLN A 93 -20.11 -5.47 -3.36
C GLN A 93 -21.09 -4.36 -2.97
N GLU A 94 -22.37 -4.51 -3.31
CA GLU A 94 -23.38 -3.50 -2.99
C GLU A 94 -23.64 -3.45 -1.48
N ALA A 95 -23.93 -2.25 -0.98
CA ALA A 95 -24.21 -2.07 0.45
C ALA A 95 -25.39 -2.91 0.93
N SER A 96 -26.41 -3.09 0.09
CA SER A 96 -27.55 -3.97 0.34
C SER A 96 -27.14 -5.43 0.53
N THR A 97 -26.16 -5.91 -0.23
CA THR A 97 -25.63 -7.28 -0.14
C THR A 97 -24.72 -7.46 1.07
N VAL A 98 -23.92 -6.44 1.41
CA VAL A 98 -22.98 -6.50 2.55
C VAL A 98 -23.70 -6.28 3.89
N ALA A 99 -24.77 -5.50 3.92
CA ALA A 99 -25.53 -5.17 5.14
C ALA A 99 -26.82 -5.99 5.31
N GLY A 100 -27.23 -6.74 4.28
CA GLY A 100 -28.48 -7.50 4.25
C GLY A 100 -28.44 -8.86 4.91
#